data_AF-A3QWG7-F1
#
_entry.id   AF-A3QWG7-F1
#
_cell.length_a   1.000
_cell.length_b   1.000
_cell.length_c   1.000
_cell.angle_alpha   90.00
_cell.angle_beta   90.00
_cell.angle_gamma   90.00
#
_symmetry.space_group_name_H-M   'P 1'
#
loop_
_entity.id
_entity.type
_entity.pdbx_description
1 polymer ?
#
loop_
_entity_poly.entity_id
_entity_poly.type
_entity_poly.pdbx_seq_one_letter_code
_entity_poly.pdbx_strand_id
1 'polypeptide(L)' 'VLMKVCHPNMNMPFFKISAKNKKLVGRPKSFHLHQVYIDIYNSQIILQNNHHVLINGKQ' A
#
# COMPACT_ATOMS: atom_id res chain seq x y z
N VAL A 1 -8.57 -2.25 0.64
CA VAL A 1 -7.56 -3.29 0.29
C VAL A 1 -7.68 -3.52 -1.20
N LEU A 2 -6.56 -3.57 -1.93
CA LEU A 2 -6.57 -3.81 -3.38
C LEU A 2 -6.32 -5.29 -3.69
N MET A 3 -5.38 -5.91 -2.99
CA MET A 3 -5.04 -7.32 -3.15
C MET A 3 -4.60 -7.90 -1.80
N LYS A 4 -4.92 -9.18 -1.56
CA LYS A 4 -4.34 -9.97 -0.49
C LYS A 4 -4.30 -11.44 -0.87
N VAL A 5 -3.38 -12.20 -0.28
CA VAL A 5 -3.44 -13.66 -0.30
C VAL A 5 -4.60 -14.11 0.60
N CYS A 6 -5.50 -14.94 0.07
CA CYS A 6 -6.65 -15.45 0.82
C CYS A 6 -6.31 -16.73 1.61
N HIS A 7 -5.35 -17.52 1.14
CA HIS A 7 -4.93 -18.80 1.75
C HIS A 7 -3.40 -18.86 1.87
N PRO A 8 -2.81 -18.12 2.83
CA PRO A 8 -1.37 -18.08 2.99
C PRO A 8 -0.80 -19.46 3.37
N ASN A 9 0.33 -19.81 2.77
CA ASN A 9 1.07 -21.04 3.05
C ASN A 9 2.59 -20.77 2.94
N MET A 10 3.43 -21.79 3.12
CA MET A 10 4.90 -21.60 3.07
C MET A 10 5.41 -21.13 1.70
N ASN A 11 4.77 -21.53 0.61
CA ASN A 11 5.14 -21.14 -0.76
C ASN A 11 4.57 -19.77 -1.16
N MET A 12 3.44 -19.38 -0.54
CA MET A 12 2.74 -18.13 -0.78
C MET A 12 2.44 -17.47 0.57
N PRO A 13 3.42 -16.76 1.14
CA PRO A 13 3.36 -16.16 2.47
C PRO A 13 2.31 -15.04 2.55
N PHE A 14 2.15 -14.46 3.75
CA PHE A 14 1.35 -13.25 3.91
C PHE A 14 1.85 -12.13 2.98
N PHE A 15 0.96 -11.72 2.08
CA PHE A 15 1.17 -10.61 1.16
C PHE A 15 -0.14 -9.84 0.98
N LYS A 16 -0.08 -8.51 1.14
CA LYS A 16 -1.24 -7.63 1.01
C LYS A 16 -0.82 -6.27 0.44
N ILE A 17 -1.56 -5.82 -0.56
CA ILE A 17 -1.47 -4.47 -1.10
C ILE A 17 -2.73 -3.69 -0.72
N SER A 18 -2.53 -2.52 -0.12
CA SER A 18 -3.61 -1.58 0.17
C SER A 18 -3.22 -0.17 -0.26
N ALA A 19 -4.22 0.68 -0.44
CA ALA A 19 -4.04 2.03 -0.92
C ALA A 19 -4.86 2.99 -0.06
N LYS A 20 -4.28 4.15 0.21
CA LYS A 20 -4.96 5.29 0.82
C LYS A 20 -5.15 6.35 -0.25
N ASN A 21 -6.40 6.74 -0.45
CA ASN A 21 -6.75 7.84 -1.34
C ASN A 21 -6.83 9.14 -0.54
N LYS A 22 -6.39 10.25 -1.14
CA LYS A 22 -6.60 11.60 -0.64
C LYS A 22 -7.88 12.17 -1.24
N LYS A 23 -8.74 12.73 -0.40
CA LYS A 23 -9.88 13.52 -0.84
C LYS A 23 -9.38 14.93 -1.14
N LEU A 24 -9.56 15.40 -2.38
CA LEU A 24 -9.26 16.78 -2.73
C LEU A 24 -10.51 17.64 -2.56
N VAL A 25 -10.36 18.78 -1.88
CA VAL A 25 -11.42 19.80 -1.79
C VAL A 25 -11.72 20.31 -3.20
N GLY A 26 -12.99 20.34 -3.59
CA GLY A 26 -13.43 20.75 -4.94
C GLY A 26 -13.40 19.67 -6.02
N ARG A 27 -12.80 18.49 -5.76
CA ARG A 27 -12.84 17.32 -6.68
C ARG A 27 -13.20 16.03 -5.95
N PRO A 28 -14.38 15.94 -5.30
CA PRO A 28 -14.74 14.79 -4.47
C PRO A 28 -15.01 13.51 -5.28
N LYS A 29 -15.23 13.61 -6.60
CA LYS A 29 -15.53 12.47 -7.48
C LYS A 29 -14.28 11.73 -7.98
N SER A 30 -13.08 12.30 -7.85
CA SER A 30 -11.84 11.64 -8.26
C SER A 30 -11.10 11.05 -7.06
N PHE A 31 -10.77 9.77 -7.16
CA PHE A 31 -9.91 9.10 -6.19
C PHE A 31 -8.46 9.38 -6.55
N HIS A 32 -7.78 10.19 -5.73
CA HIS A 32 -6.35 10.44 -5.89
C HIS A 32 -5.57 9.53 -4.97
N LEU A 33 -4.78 8.63 -5.55
CA LEU A 33 -3.88 7.77 -4.80
C LEU A 33 -2.86 8.64 -4.04
N HIS A 34 -2.69 8.39 -2.75
CA HIS A 34 -1.76 9.13 -1.90
C HIS A 34 -0.63 8.26 -1.37
N GLN A 35 -0.96 7.04 -0.93
CA GLN A 35 0.01 6.08 -0.43
C GLN A 35 -0.43 4.66 -0.83
N VAL A 36 0.54 3.83 -1.22
CA VAL A 36 0.37 2.38 -1.37
C VAL A 36 1.16 1.70 -0.28
N TYR A 37 0.54 0.73 0.38
CA TYR A 37 1.14 -0.07 1.44
C TYR A 37 1.25 -1.50 0.93
N ILE A 38 2.46 -2.04 0.97
CA ILE A 38 2.77 -3.43 0.62
C ILE A 38 3.28 -4.08 1.90
N ASP A 39 2.46 -4.93 2.49
CA ASP A 39 2.85 -5.73 3.65
C ASP A 39 3.27 -7.11 3.11
N ILE A 40 4.53 -7.47 3.32
CA ILE A 40 5.14 -8.72 2.85
C ILE A 40 6.04 -9.30 3.93
N TYR A 41 5.75 -10.53 4.37
CA TYR A 41 6.40 -11.14 5.53
C TYR A 41 6.45 -10.17 6.73
N ASN A 42 7.67 -9.85 7.20
CA ASN A 42 7.93 -8.98 8.35
C ASN A 42 8.29 -7.54 7.90
N SER A 43 8.05 -7.22 6.63
CA SER A 43 8.37 -5.91 6.06
C SER A 43 7.12 -5.17 5.61
N GLN A 44 7.14 -3.86 5.84
CA GLN A 44 6.18 -2.91 5.28
C GLN A 44 6.91 -1.97 4.33
N ILE A 45 6.43 -1.90 3.10
CA ILE A 45 6.88 -0.95 2.09
C ILE A 45 5.75 0.06 1.87
N ILE A 46 6.06 1.35 2.01
CA ILE A 46 5.12 2.44 1.75
C ILE A 46 5.63 3.21 0.53
N LEU A 47 4.88 3.16 -0.57
CA LEU A 47 5.11 3.99 -1.73
C LEU A 47 4.30 5.26 -1.56
N GLN A 48 4.98 6.41 -1.63
CA GLN A 48 4.37 7.72 -1.53
C GLN A 48 4.57 8.48 -2.85
N ASN A 49 3.87 9.60 -2.98
CA ASN A 49 4.05 10.51 -4.11
C ASN A 49 5.51 10.96 -4.23
N ASN A 50 5.90 11.42 -5.43
CA ASN A 50 7.25 11.89 -5.74
C ASN A 50 8.34 10.83 -5.56
N HIS A 51 8.01 9.56 -5.83
CA HIS A 51 8.92 8.42 -5.76
C HIS A 51 9.55 8.19 -4.37
N HIS A 52 8.95 8.73 -3.31
CA HIS A 52 9.43 8.50 -1.95
C HIS A 52 8.96 7.12 -1.46
N VAL A 53 9.92 6.30 -1.03
CA VAL A 53 9.70 4.93 -0.60
C VAL A 53 10.16 4.79 0.84
N LEU A 54 9.34 4.19 1.69
CA LEU A 54 9.73 3.80 3.05
C LEU A 54 9.70 2.29 3.17
N ILE A 55 10.80 1.69 3.60
CA ILE A 55 10.92 0.28 3.99
C ILE A 55 11.07 0.24 5.50
N ASN A 56 10.09 -0.34 6.19
CA ASN A 56 10.07 -0.46 7.65
C ASN A 56 10.26 0.90 8.36
N GLY A 57 9.69 1.96 7.78
CA GLY A 57 9.78 3.34 8.28
C GLY A 57 11.08 4.09 7.93
N LYS A 58 11.99 3.48 7.17
CA LYS A 58 13.24 4.11 6.70
C LYS A 58 13.21 4.29 5.18
N GLN A 59 13.81 5.36 4.68
CA GLN A 59 13.94 5.60 3.24
C GLN A 59 15.11 4.82 2.64
#